data_AF-A0A2V9CYC9-F1
#
_entry.id   AF-A0A2V9CYC9-F1
#
_cell.length_a   1.000
_cell.length_b   1.000
_cell.length_c   1.000
_cell.angle_alpha   90.00
_cell.angle_beta   90.00
_cell.angle_gamma   90.00
#
_symmetry.space_group_name_H-M   'P 1'
#
loop_
_entity.id
_entity.type
_entity.pdbx_description
1 polymer ?
#
loop_
_entity_poly.entity_id
_entity_poly.type
_entity_poly.pdbx_seq_one_letter_code
_entity_poly.pdbx_strand_id
1 'polypeptide(L)'
;MTTRVAILDDYQQVALTLADWKSLGSDVNVQAFHERLSGKDALAERLGDFEAIVAMCERTHFPRSLLQRLPKLKLLVTTGMRNVAMDVKAAAELGIAVSGTGLLTPRTAELTWGLMIALARHIPQEAQQMRGGGWQTTVGDRSEWQGAWNIGLGKAGRRSRAAGPTPPAKPPIT
;
A
#
# COMPACT_ATOMS: atom_id res chain seq x y z
N MET A 1 -26.05 3.84 20.19
CA MET A 1 -25.57 2.64 19.49
C MET A 1 -24.10 2.84 19.22
N THR A 2 -23.23 1.93 19.66
CA THR A 2 -21.78 2.06 19.49
C THR A 2 -21.38 1.57 18.09
N THR A 3 -20.74 2.42 17.29
CA THR A 3 -20.21 2.08 15.97
C THR A 3 -18.82 1.47 16.12
N ARG A 4 -18.60 0.28 15.58
CA ARG A 4 -17.29 -0.40 15.60
C ARG A 4 -16.59 -0.22 14.26
N VAL A 5 -15.34 0.24 14.33
CA VAL A 5 -14.47 0.46 13.18
C VAL A 5 -13.26 -0.45 13.28
N ALA A 6 -13.04 -1.30 12.28
CA ALA A 6 -11.85 -2.13 12.18
C ALA A 6 -10.81 -1.45 11.28
N ILE A 7 -9.55 -1.39 11.69
CA ILE A 7 -8.42 -1.03 10.84
C ILE A 7 -7.60 -2.29 10.62
N LEU A 8 -7.44 -2.71 9.36
CA LEU A 8 -6.75 -3.95 9.03
C LEU A 8 -5.28 -3.74 8.70
N ASP A 9 -4.50 -4.80 8.93
CA ASP A 9 -3.11 -4.93 8.46
C ASP A 9 -2.18 -3.79 8.96
N ASP A 10 -2.40 -3.27 10.17
CA ASP A 10 -1.55 -2.28 10.82
C ASP A 10 -0.32 -2.93 11.47
N TYR A 11 0.53 -3.55 10.65
CA TYR A 11 1.72 -4.29 11.10
C TYR A 11 2.71 -3.44 11.91
N GLN A 12 2.69 -2.12 11.71
CA GLN A 12 3.59 -1.19 12.40
C GLN A 12 2.98 -0.60 13.69
N GLN A 13 1.71 -0.91 13.99
CA GLN A 13 0.99 -0.42 15.18
C GLN A 13 0.93 1.12 15.25
N VAL A 14 0.77 1.78 14.11
CA VAL A 14 0.78 3.25 14.00
C VAL A 14 -0.57 3.84 13.62
N ALA A 15 -1.55 3.04 13.23
CA ALA A 15 -2.82 3.57 12.70
C ALA A 15 -3.52 4.49 13.70
N LEU A 16 -3.50 4.12 14.99
CA LEU A 16 -4.13 4.90 16.07
C LEU A 16 -3.40 6.20 16.40
N THR A 17 -2.15 6.39 15.94
CA THR A 17 -1.37 7.61 16.17
C THR A 17 -1.38 8.57 14.99
N LEU A 18 -1.87 8.14 13.82
CA LEU A 18 -1.78 8.89 12.56
C LEU A 18 -3.04 9.71 12.22
N ALA A 19 -4.07 9.67 13.06
CA ALA A 19 -5.29 10.43 12.89
C ALA A 19 -5.92 10.79 14.23
N ASP A 20 -6.76 11.83 14.23
CA ASP A 20 -7.59 12.18 15.38
C ASP A 20 -8.86 11.31 15.43
N TRP A 21 -8.72 10.09 15.92
CA TRP A 21 -9.84 9.16 16.07
C TRP A 21 -10.88 9.62 17.10
N LYS A 22 -10.52 10.52 18.02
CA LYS A 22 -11.44 11.05 19.03
C LYS A 22 -12.48 12.00 18.41
N SER A 23 -12.14 12.64 17.29
CA SER A 23 -13.08 13.48 16.53
C SER A 23 -14.31 12.74 16.02
N LEU A 24 -14.28 11.41 15.95
CA LEU A 24 -15.42 10.58 15.54
C LEU A 24 -16.53 10.49 16.60
N GLY A 25 -16.28 10.95 17.83
CA GLY A 25 -17.22 10.93 18.95
C GLY A 25 -17.05 9.73 19.88
N SER A 26 -17.62 9.83 21.09
CA SER A 26 -17.51 8.83 22.16
C SER A 26 -18.14 7.48 21.81
N ASP A 27 -19.08 7.49 20.87
CA ASP A 27 -19.86 6.31 20.50
C ASP A 27 -19.17 5.47 19.41
N VAL A 28 -17.94 5.82 19.03
CA VAL A 28 -17.15 5.10 18.04
C VAL A 28 -16.02 4.34 18.72
N ASN A 29 -16.01 3.01 18.56
CA ASN A 29 -14.93 2.15 19.01
C ASN A 29 -14.05 1.76 17.81
N VAL A 30 -12.79 2.21 17.82
CA VAL A 30 -11.82 1.91 16.77
C VAL A 30 -10.87 0.83 17.26
N GLN A 31 -10.76 -0.25 16.50
CA GLN A 31 -9.87 -1.38 16.77
C GLN A 31 -8.92 -1.60 15.60
N ALA A 32 -7.61 -1.56 15.87
CA ALA A 32 -6.58 -1.90 14.90
C ALA A 32 -6.18 -3.37 15.00
N PHE A 33 -5.98 -4.02 13.85
CA PHE A 33 -5.50 -5.39 13.73
C PHE A 33 -4.07 -5.35 13.20
N HIS A 34 -3.14 -5.91 13.99
CA HIS A 34 -1.70 -5.85 13.73
C HIS A 34 -1.17 -7.09 13.01
N GLU A 35 -2.03 -8.04 12.69
CA GLU A 35 -1.71 -9.30 12.04
C GLU A 35 -2.57 -9.49 10.80
N ARG A 36 -2.09 -10.36 9.89
CA ARG A 36 -2.82 -10.68 8.67
C ARG A 36 -3.93 -11.68 9.02
N LEU A 37 -5.18 -11.21 8.96
CA LEU A 37 -6.33 -12.10 8.99
C LEU A 37 -6.44 -12.79 7.63
N SER A 38 -6.22 -14.11 7.59
CA SER A 38 -6.23 -14.88 6.35
C SER A 38 -7.35 -15.92 6.38
N GLY A 39 -7.93 -16.16 5.20
CA GLY A 39 -9.06 -17.06 5.06
C GLY A 39 -10.40 -16.36 5.26
N LYS A 40 -11.36 -16.71 4.39
CA LYS A 40 -12.69 -16.11 4.36
C LYS A 40 -13.48 -16.34 5.64
N ASP A 41 -13.27 -17.48 6.31
CA ASP A 41 -13.97 -17.83 7.55
C ASP A 41 -13.48 -16.99 8.73
N ALA A 42 -12.16 -16.93 8.94
CA ALA A 42 -11.56 -16.10 9.98
C ALA A 42 -11.90 -14.60 9.77
N LEU A 43 -11.88 -14.12 8.53
CA LEU A 43 -12.30 -12.75 8.21
C LEU A 43 -13.77 -12.50 8.56
N ALA A 44 -14.67 -13.41 8.17
CA ALA A 44 -16.09 -13.26 8.46
C ALA A 44 -16.39 -13.31 9.96
N GLU A 45 -15.76 -14.24 10.69
CA GLU A 45 -15.90 -14.36 12.13
C GLU A 45 -15.38 -13.10 12.84
N ARG A 46 -14.18 -12.64 12.47
CA ARG A 46 -13.54 -11.53 13.17
C ARG A 46 -14.14 -10.17 12.83
N LEU A 47 -14.64 -10.00 11.61
CA LEU A 47 -15.14 -8.71 11.10
C LEU A 47 -16.66 -8.60 11.09
N GLY A 48 -17.40 -9.69 11.34
CA GLY A 48 -18.85 -9.74 11.25
C GLY A 48 -19.61 -8.75 12.14
N ASP A 49 -18.95 -8.29 13.21
CA ASP A 49 -19.50 -7.33 14.17
C ASP A 49 -19.09 -5.87 13.92
N PHE A 50 -18.41 -5.55 12.81
CA PHE A 50 -17.97 -4.19 12.50
C PHE A 50 -18.89 -3.51 11.49
N GLU A 51 -19.28 -2.27 11.78
CA GLU A 51 -20.05 -1.43 10.86
C GLU A 51 -19.17 -0.72 9.83
N ALA A 52 -17.89 -0.49 10.13
CA ALA A 52 -16.94 0.08 9.20
C ALA A 52 -15.60 -0.65 9.21
N ILE A 53 -14.99 -0.79 8.04
CA ILE A 53 -13.68 -1.40 7.88
C ILE A 53 -12.78 -0.44 7.08
N VAL A 54 -11.60 -0.15 7.62
CA VAL A 54 -10.51 0.55 6.94
C VAL A 54 -9.50 -0.48 6.47
N ALA A 55 -9.52 -0.76 5.18
CA ALA A 55 -8.58 -1.66 4.53
C ALA A 55 -7.32 -0.92 4.08
N MET A 56 -6.17 -1.54 4.34
CA MET A 56 -4.86 -0.98 4.03
C MET A 56 -4.36 -1.49 2.68
N CYS A 57 -4.40 -0.63 1.66
CA CYS A 57 -4.10 -0.96 0.26
C CYS A 57 -4.85 -2.24 -0.18
N GLU A 58 -4.15 -3.16 -0.83
CA GLU A 58 -4.72 -4.39 -1.41
C GLU A 58 -4.38 -5.63 -0.55
N ARG A 59 -4.04 -5.43 0.73
CA ARG A 59 -3.53 -6.51 1.60
C ARG A 59 -4.60 -7.56 1.91
N THR A 60 -5.83 -7.13 2.14
CA THR A 60 -6.98 -8.00 2.45
C THR A 60 -8.03 -7.89 1.34
N HIS A 61 -8.51 -9.03 0.85
CA HIS A 61 -9.49 -9.10 -0.23
C HIS A 61 -10.93 -9.12 0.30
N PHE A 62 -11.79 -8.36 -0.36
CA PHE A 62 -13.23 -8.26 -0.12
C PHE A 62 -14.03 -8.67 -1.36
N PRO A 63 -14.02 -9.97 -1.73
CA PRO A 63 -14.89 -10.47 -2.78
C PRO A 63 -16.35 -10.48 -2.28
N ARG A 64 -17.32 -10.55 -3.21
CA ARG A 64 -18.75 -10.72 -2.88
C ARG A 64 -19.01 -11.78 -1.80
N SER A 65 -18.33 -12.93 -1.90
CA SER A 65 -18.51 -14.06 -0.99
C SER A 65 -18.11 -13.77 0.46
N LEU A 66 -17.22 -12.80 0.69
CA LEU A 66 -16.91 -12.30 2.03
C LEU A 66 -17.91 -11.23 2.45
N LEU A 67 -18.21 -10.26 1.57
CA LEU A 67 -19.12 -9.15 1.87
C LEU A 67 -20.51 -9.64 2.31
N GLN A 68 -21.03 -10.70 1.70
CA GLN A 68 -22.31 -11.32 2.10
C GLN A 68 -22.33 -11.89 3.52
N ARG A 69 -21.15 -12.14 4.11
CA ARG A 69 -20.99 -12.67 5.47
C ARG A 69 -20.72 -11.58 6.51
N LEU A 70 -20.74 -10.31 6.11
CA LEU A 70 -20.51 -9.16 6.96
C LEU A 70 -21.81 -8.34 7.08
N PRO A 71 -22.85 -8.86 7.74
CA PRO A 71 -24.21 -8.30 7.68
C PRO A 71 -24.33 -6.91 8.33
N LYS A 72 -23.40 -6.53 9.21
CA LYS A 72 -23.38 -5.22 9.86
C LYS A 72 -22.57 -4.18 9.11
N LEU A 73 -21.76 -4.59 8.14
CA LEU A 73 -20.87 -3.70 7.41
C LEU A 73 -21.68 -2.69 6.60
N LYS A 74 -21.39 -1.41 6.80
CA LYS A 74 -22.02 -0.29 6.10
C LYS A 74 -21.02 0.55 5.32
N LEU A 75 -19.74 0.53 5.73
CA LEU A 75 -18.68 1.33 5.13
C LEU A 75 -17.40 0.53 4.97
N LEU A 76 -16.86 0.50 3.75
CA LEU A 76 -15.55 -0.04 3.43
C LEU A 76 -14.65 1.10 2.92
N VAL A 77 -13.58 1.39 3.64
CA VAL A 77 -12.63 2.46 3.33
C VAL A 77 -11.34 1.86 2.80
N THR A 78 -10.79 2.41 1.71
CA THR A 78 -9.48 2.03 1.15
C THR A 78 -8.51 3.20 1.15
N THR A 79 -7.24 2.94 1.46
CA THR A 79 -6.16 3.91 1.28
C THR A 79 -5.77 4.01 -0.20
N GLY A 80 -6.51 4.81 -0.96
CA GLY A 80 -6.39 4.94 -2.41
C GLY A 80 -7.63 4.40 -3.14
N MET A 81 -8.14 5.17 -4.11
CA MET A 81 -9.41 4.88 -4.79
C MET A 81 -9.34 3.69 -5.77
N ARG A 82 -8.15 3.33 -6.25
CA ARG A 82 -7.97 2.15 -7.11
C ARG A 82 -7.52 0.99 -6.23
N ASN A 83 -8.41 0.04 -6.01
CA ASN A 83 -8.16 -1.15 -5.21
C ASN A 83 -8.84 -2.35 -5.86
N VAL A 84 -8.04 -3.25 -6.45
CA VAL A 84 -8.59 -4.45 -7.12
C VAL A 84 -8.99 -5.55 -6.13
N ALA A 85 -8.61 -5.42 -4.87
CA ALA A 85 -8.95 -6.38 -3.83
C ALA A 85 -10.41 -6.26 -3.37
N MET A 86 -11.14 -5.19 -3.75
CA MET A 86 -12.53 -4.94 -3.35
C MET A 86 -13.50 -5.11 -4.52
N ASP A 87 -14.53 -5.94 -4.32
CA ASP A 87 -15.66 -6.02 -5.25
C ASP A 87 -16.64 -4.86 -4.97
N VAL A 88 -16.33 -3.69 -5.54
CA VAL A 88 -17.11 -2.46 -5.34
C VAL A 88 -18.54 -2.61 -5.85
N LYS A 89 -18.76 -3.40 -6.91
CA LYS A 89 -20.09 -3.66 -7.44
C LYS A 89 -20.92 -4.47 -6.45
N ALA A 90 -20.37 -5.56 -5.92
CA ALA A 90 -21.03 -6.33 -4.89
C ALA A 90 -21.28 -5.53 -3.61
N ALA A 91 -20.33 -4.68 -3.20
CA ALA A 91 -20.50 -3.79 -2.06
C ALA A 91 -21.72 -2.87 -2.27
N ALA A 92 -21.85 -2.24 -3.43
CA ALA A 92 -22.99 -1.39 -3.76
C ALA A 92 -24.32 -2.16 -3.76
N GLU A 93 -24.37 -3.36 -4.34
CA GLU A 93 -25.56 -4.22 -4.33
C GLU A 93 -25.98 -4.67 -2.92
N LEU A 94 -25.03 -4.79 -1.99
CA LEU A 94 -25.26 -5.13 -0.59
C LEU A 94 -25.52 -3.90 0.30
N GLY A 95 -25.56 -2.69 -0.27
CA GLY A 95 -25.78 -1.45 0.49
C GLY A 95 -24.56 -0.97 1.29
N ILE A 96 -23.37 -1.48 0.97
CA ILE A 96 -22.10 -1.11 1.61
C ILE A 96 -21.48 0.05 0.84
N ALA A 97 -21.35 1.21 1.48
CA ALA A 97 -20.65 2.35 0.90
C ALA A 97 -19.14 2.06 0.79
N VAL A 98 -18.53 2.37 -0.36
CA VAL A 98 -17.08 2.29 -0.54
C VAL A 98 -16.51 3.69 -0.65
N SER A 99 -15.50 4.00 0.17
CA SER A 99 -14.80 5.28 0.16
C SER A 99 -13.29 5.06 0.01
N GLY A 100 -12.60 6.01 -0.62
CA GLY A 100 -11.17 5.94 -0.85
C GLY A 100 -10.48 7.25 -0.57
N THR A 101 -9.27 7.19 -0.01
CA THR A 101 -8.44 8.39 0.17
C THR A 101 -7.78 8.82 -1.15
N GLY A 102 -7.39 10.09 -1.24
CA GLY A 102 -6.56 10.58 -2.35
C GLY A 102 -5.18 9.92 -2.41
N LEU A 103 -4.56 9.90 -3.59
CA LEU A 103 -3.19 9.42 -3.76
C LEU A 103 -2.16 10.49 -3.36
N LEU A 104 -1.38 10.21 -2.31
CA LEU A 104 -0.16 10.97 -2.00
C LEU A 104 1.00 10.43 -2.86
N THR A 105 1.26 11.11 -3.98
CA THR A 105 2.11 10.59 -5.07
C THR A 105 3.64 10.79 -4.98
N PRO A 106 4.31 11.33 -3.92
CA PRO A 106 5.78 11.31 -3.88
C PRO A 106 6.38 9.98 -3.37
N ARG A 107 5.75 9.36 -2.34
CA ARG A 107 6.38 8.31 -1.53
C ARG A 107 6.81 7.07 -2.33
N THR A 108 5.98 6.62 -3.27
CA THR A 108 6.31 5.45 -4.10
C THR A 108 7.47 5.74 -5.06
N ALA A 109 7.52 6.95 -5.63
CA ALA A 109 8.61 7.31 -6.55
C ALA A 109 9.95 7.42 -5.82
N GLU A 110 9.96 8.00 -4.63
CA GLU A 110 11.14 8.06 -3.75
C GLU A 110 11.64 6.67 -3.37
N LEU A 111 10.72 5.77 -2.98
CA LEU A 111 11.08 4.39 -2.67
C LEU A 111 11.63 3.64 -3.90
N THR A 112 11.05 3.84 -5.09
CA THR A 112 11.57 3.27 -6.34
C THR A 112 13.02 3.71 -6.58
N TRP A 113 13.30 5.00 -6.45
CA TRP A 113 14.67 5.51 -6.61
C TRP A 113 15.63 4.97 -5.56
N GLY A 114 15.20 4.92 -4.29
CA GLY A 114 15.99 4.33 -3.21
C GLY A 114 16.37 2.87 -3.50
N LEU A 115 15.43 2.07 -4.02
CA LEU A 115 15.67 0.68 -4.41
C LEU A 115 16.58 0.56 -5.63
N MET A 116 16.40 1.40 -6.66
CA MET A 116 17.28 1.41 -7.83
C MET A 116 18.73 1.73 -7.45
N ILE A 117 18.94 2.74 -6.60
CA ILE A 117 20.27 3.09 -6.09
C ILE A 117 20.85 1.96 -5.25
N ALA A 118 20.04 1.38 -4.36
CA ALA A 118 20.47 0.28 -3.50
C ALA A 118 20.94 -0.93 -4.31
N LEU A 119 20.23 -1.26 -5.40
CA LEU A 119 20.59 -2.36 -6.30
C LEU A 119 21.87 -2.05 -7.08
N ALA A 120 21.92 -0.94 -7.82
CA ALA A 120 23.06 -0.65 -8.69
C ALA A 120 24.38 -0.40 -7.93
N ARG A 121 24.31 -0.14 -6.63
CA ARG A 121 25.47 0.08 -5.75
C ARG A 121 25.66 -1.03 -4.73
N HIS A 122 24.89 -2.11 -4.81
CA HIS A 122 24.92 -3.24 -3.87
C HIS A 122 24.92 -2.82 -2.40
N ILE A 123 24.15 -1.77 -2.06
CA ILE A 123 24.19 -1.14 -0.74
C ILE A 123 23.87 -2.14 0.38
N PRO A 124 22.81 -2.98 0.29
CA PRO A 124 22.52 -3.96 1.33
C PRO A 124 23.66 -4.96 1.55
N GLN A 125 24.28 -5.43 0.45
CA GLN A 125 25.38 -6.39 0.47
C GLN A 125 26.65 -5.78 1.09
N GLU A 126 27.09 -4.61 0.63
CA GLU A 126 28.27 -3.93 1.19
C GLU A 126 28.05 -3.57 2.68
N ALA A 127 26.83 -3.15 3.06
CA ALA A 127 26.51 -2.88 4.46
C ALA A 127 26.55 -4.14 5.35
N GLN A 128 26.16 -5.31 4.83
CA GLN A 128 26.29 -6.58 5.53
C GLN A 128 27.76 -6.98 5.67
N GLN A 129 28.55 -6.86 4.60
CA GLN A 129 29.97 -7.23 4.59
C GLN A 129 30.79 -6.33 5.53
N MET A 130 30.50 -5.03 5.55
CA MET A 130 31.16 -4.10 6.45
C MET A 130 30.87 -4.40 7.94
N ARG A 131 29.64 -4.82 8.28
CA ARG A 131 29.32 -5.30 9.64
C ARG A 131 30.03 -6.60 10.00
N GLY A 132 30.35 -7.42 8.99
CA GLY A 132 31.14 -8.64 9.13
C GLY A 132 32.67 -8.43 9.15
N GLY A 133 33.14 -7.18 9.08
CA GLY A 133 34.58 -6.85 9.06
C GLY A 133 35.21 -6.82 7.67
N GLY A 134 34.44 -7.02 6.60
CA GLY A 134 34.88 -6.82 5.22
C GLY A 134 34.93 -5.34 4.83
N TRP A 135 35.58 -5.04 3.71
CA TRP A 135 35.61 -3.68 3.13
C TRP A 135 35.63 -3.76 1.61
N GLN A 136 34.68 -3.07 0.95
CA GLN A 136 34.59 -2.93 -0.52
C GLN A 136 34.67 -4.27 -1.27
N THR A 137 33.62 -5.08 -1.14
CA THR A 137 33.60 -6.44 -1.69
C THR A 137 33.08 -6.53 -3.13
N THR A 138 32.37 -5.50 -3.59
CA THR A 138 31.77 -5.42 -4.92
C THR A 138 31.97 -4.04 -5.53
N VAL A 139 31.82 -3.95 -6.85
CA VAL A 139 31.83 -2.69 -7.60
C VAL A 139 30.45 -2.48 -8.19
N GLY A 140 29.86 -1.31 -7.95
CA GLY A 140 28.56 -0.95 -8.53
C GLY A 140 28.66 -0.70 -10.03
N ASP A 141 27.65 -1.11 -10.78
CA ASP A 141 27.61 -0.96 -12.23
C ASP A 141 26.75 0.24 -12.65
N ARG A 142 27.30 1.10 -13.51
CA ARG A 142 26.61 2.24 -14.11
C ARG A 142 25.81 1.84 -15.36
N SER A 143 26.10 0.71 -15.98
CA SER A 143 25.42 0.24 -17.21
C SER A 143 23.92 0.04 -16.99
N GLU A 144 23.53 -0.35 -15.77
CA GLU A 144 22.14 -0.46 -15.31
C GLU A 144 21.38 0.88 -15.25
N TRP A 145 22.04 2.02 -15.43
CA TRP A 145 21.37 3.33 -15.42
C TRP A 145 20.99 3.83 -16.82
N GLN A 146 21.40 3.13 -17.88
CA GLN A 146 21.27 3.63 -19.27
C GLN A 146 19.98 3.18 -19.99
N GLY A 147 19.11 2.39 -19.34
CA GLY A 147 17.84 1.93 -19.90
C GLY A 147 16.63 2.76 -19.46
N ALA A 148 15.61 2.87 -20.31
CA ALA A 148 14.33 3.51 -19.96
C ALA A 148 13.50 2.60 -19.01
N TRP A 149 13.78 2.66 -17.70
CA TRP A 149 13.16 1.83 -16.65
C TRP A 149 11.66 2.12 -16.36
N ASN A 150 11.02 3.02 -17.11
CA ASN A 150 9.64 3.42 -16.84
C ASN A 150 8.64 2.63 -17.70
N ILE A 151 8.15 1.49 -17.19
CA ILE A 151 6.98 0.81 -17.75
C ILE A 151 5.73 1.39 -17.08
N GLY A 152 5.06 2.32 -17.76
CA GLY A 152 3.83 2.97 -17.31
C GLY A 152 4.00 4.44 -16.91
N LEU A 153 3.42 5.36 -17.68
CA LEU A 153 3.50 6.81 -17.48
C LEU A 153 2.35 7.35 -16.60
N GLY A 154 1.96 6.60 -15.57
CA GLY A 154 1.00 7.05 -14.56
C GLY A 154 1.53 8.21 -13.72
N LYS A 155 0.76 8.67 -12.70
CA LYS A 155 1.20 9.76 -11.81
C LYS A 155 2.56 9.45 -11.14
N ALA A 156 2.78 8.19 -10.72
CA ALA A 156 4.04 7.73 -10.17
C ALA A 156 5.16 7.67 -11.22
N GLY A 157 4.94 6.97 -12.35
CA GLY A 157 5.96 6.82 -13.41
C GLY A 157 6.44 8.13 -14.01
N ARG A 158 5.56 9.14 -14.15
CA ARG A 158 5.99 10.50 -14.57
C ARG A 158 6.93 11.16 -13.56
N ARG A 159 6.70 10.98 -12.27
CA ARG A 159 7.57 11.53 -11.21
C ARG A 159 8.88 10.76 -11.10
N SER A 160 8.84 9.43 -11.21
CA SER A 160 10.05 8.61 -11.27
C SER A 160 10.92 9.04 -12.44
N ARG A 161 10.35 9.24 -13.64
CA ARG A 161 11.08 9.78 -14.79
C ARG A 161 11.69 11.16 -14.54
N ALA A 162 10.96 12.07 -13.90
CA ALA A 162 11.46 13.43 -13.62
C ALA A 162 12.64 13.46 -12.64
N ALA A 163 12.75 12.48 -11.75
CA ALA A 163 13.85 12.36 -10.79
C ALA A 163 15.06 11.58 -11.36
N GLY A 164 14.96 11.05 -12.59
CA GLY A 164 16.03 10.30 -13.24
C GLY A 164 16.82 11.09 -14.27
N PRO A 165 18.00 10.58 -14.68
CA PRO A 165 18.77 11.20 -15.75
C PRO A 165 17.96 11.21 -17.05
N THR A 166 18.00 12.33 -17.78
CA THR A 166 17.41 12.45 -19.10
C THR A 166 18.06 11.40 -20.01
N PRO A 167 17.29 10.52 -20.69
CA PRO A 167 17.89 9.58 -21.61
C PRO A 167 18.67 10.34 -22.68
N PRO A 168 19.83 9.81 -23.13
CA PRO A 168 20.57 10.43 -24.22
C PRO A 168 19.67 10.57 -25.45
N ALA A 169 19.82 11.68 -26.19
CA ALA A 169 19.10 11.88 -27.43
C ALA A 169 19.33 10.67 -28.35
N LYS A 170 18.26 10.09 -28.89
CA LYS A 170 18.40 9.04 -29.91
C LYS A 170 19.24 9.62 -31.06
N PRO A 171 20.30 8.94 -31.51
CA PRO A 171 21.00 9.38 -32.71
C PRO A 171 19.99 9.39 -33.88
N PRO A 172 20.12 10.33 -34.82
CA PRO A 172 19.26 10.39 -36.00
C PRO A 172 19.36 9.07 -36.76
N ILE A 173 18.21 8.55 -37.16
CA ILE A 173 18.13 7.38 -38.02
C ILE A 173 18.56 7.87 -39.41
N THR A 174 19.82 7.57 -39.79
CA THR A 174 20.32 7.71 -41.16
C THR A 174 19.97 6.47 -41.97
#